data_AF-A0A1G8P1I2-F1
#
_entry.id   AF-A0A1G8P1I2-F1
#
_cell.length_a   1.000
_cell.length_b   1.000
_cell.length_c   1.000
_cell.angle_alpha   90.00
_cell.angle_beta   90.00
_cell.angle_gamma   90.00
#
_symmetry.space_group_name_H-M   'P 1'
#
loop_
_entity.id
_entity.type
_entity.pdbx_description
1 polymer ?
#
loop_
_entity_poly.entity_id
_entity_poly.type
_entity_poly.pdbx_seq_one_letter_code
_entity_poly.pdbx_strand_id
1 'polypeptide(L)'
;MRGKRRAPRPPIPWRSRWTPVVCLTGVVALGAVAVVSFLVKEVVVVVDGRPLAVRSFAGTVGGVLGDAGVSLGVGDVVRPAGQEAVSDGATIEVHRARPITLILDGRTSHHLVTATNVADALAELDIVPAAGKLSAPPGDAVPLEGMSLTVYTRRKVYVVAGTTRFTSRTTARTVRQVLRQKRIPLGRGYRVSPPLTSFPEDGTVITIMPPRALPVDPEVMHLNWAALAECESNGDPQAYNPDGPYYGMYQFSLPMWEAVGGMGLPSAWPEDEQTYRAQLLFQHVQGRWQGQWPNCGGHLFTRTALAAP
;
A
#
# COMPACT_ATOMS: atom_id res chain seq x y z
N MET A 1 -100.87 -59.01 -19.27
CA MET A 1 -100.04 -58.23 -18.32
C MET A 1 -99.12 -59.18 -17.55
N ARG A 2 -97.89 -58.72 -17.24
CA ARG A 2 -96.91 -59.25 -16.27
C ARG A 2 -96.23 -60.58 -16.63
N GLY A 3 -94.90 -60.72 -16.57
CA GLY A 3 -93.84 -59.80 -16.17
C GLY A 3 -92.48 -60.39 -16.53
N LYS A 4 -91.56 -59.56 -17.06
CA LYS A 4 -90.19 -59.94 -17.42
C LYS A 4 -89.44 -60.41 -16.16
N ARG A 5 -88.87 -61.62 -16.19
CA ARG A 5 -87.90 -62.07 -15.17
C ARG A 5 -86.62 -61.25 -15.32
N ARG A 6 -86.26 -60.47 -14.29
CA ARG A 6 -84.98 -59.75 -14.21
C ARG A 6 -83.89 -60.74 -13.77
N ALA A 7 -82.74 -60.70 -14.44
CA ALA A 7 -81.55 -61.46 -14.06
C ALA A 7 -81.03 -61.05 -12.66
N PRO A 8 -80.37 -61.96 -11.91
CA PRO A 8 -79.77 -61.64 -10.62
C PRO A 8 -78.63 -60.61 -10.79
N ARG A 9 -78.59 -59.61 -9.91
CA ARG A 9 -77.52 -58.61 -9.88
C ARG A 9 -76.21 -59.28 -9.43
N PRO A 10 -75.06 -59.00 -10.06
CA PRO A 10 -73.78 -59.53 -9.61
C PRO A 10 -73.43 -59.00 -8.20
N PRO A 11 -72.71 -59.78 -7.37
CA PRO A 11 -72.26 -59.31 -6.06
C PRO A 11 -71.32 -58.12 -6.24
N ILE A 12 -71.56 -57.06 -5.47
CA ILE A 12 -70.76 -55.83 -5.51
C ILE A 12 -69.35 -56.17 -4.95
N PRO A 13 -68.25 -55.88 -5.66
CA PRO A 13 -66.91 -56.47 -5.40
C PRO A 13 -66.15 -55.92 -4.18
N TRP A 14 -66.69 -54.93 -3.46
CA TRP A 14 -66.00 -54.19 -2.40
C TRP A 14 -65.88 -54.86 -1.01
N ARG A 15 -66.39 -56.08 -0.78
CA ARG A 15 -66.33 -56.76 0.53
C ARG A 15 -65.24 -57.84 0.59
N SER A 16 -64.00 -57.51 0.22
CA SER A 16 -62.83 -58.33 0.56
C SER A 16 -62.43 -58.06 2.01
N ARG A 17 -62.02 -59.10 2.76
CA ARG A 17 -61.45 -58.94 4.12
C ARG A 17 -60.18 -58.06 4.13
N TRP A 18 -59.58 -57.83 2.97
CA TRP A 18 -58.36 -57.06 2.79
C TRP A 18 -58.59 -55.59 2.43
N THR A 19 -59.80 -55.19 2.01
CA THR A 19 -60.13 -53.79 1.68
C THR A 19 -59.77 -52.80 2.81
N PRO A 20 -60.10 -53.05 4.10
CA PRO A 20 -59.73 -52.12 5.17
C PRO A 20 -58.21 -52.04 5.40
N VAL A 21 -57.48 -53.13 5.19
CA VAL A 21 -56.01 -53.16 5.32
C VAL A 21 -55.37 -52.34 4.21
N VAL A 22 -55.81 -52.51 2.96
CA VAL A 22 -55.31 -51.75 1.79
C VAL A 22 -55.59 -50.25 1.94
N CYS A 23 -56.78 -49.89 2.42
CA CYS A 23 -57.13 -48.50 2.71
C CYS A 23 -56.25 -47.92 3.84
N LEU A 24 -56.03 -48.67 4.92
CA LEU A 24 -55.18 -48.22 6.03
C LEU A 24 -53.72 -48.01 5.59
N THR A 25 -53.16 -48.95 4.84
CA THR A 25 -51.79 -48.82 4.30
C THR A 25 -51.66 -47.64 3.34
N GLY A 26 -52.68 -47.39 2.51
CA GLY A 26 -52.70 -46.24 1.62
C GLY A 26 -52.71 -44.92 2.39
N VAL A 27 -53.50 -44.81 3.46
CA VAL A 27 -53.55 -43.62 4.33
C VAL A 27 -52.24 -43.39 5.06
N VAL A 28 -51.60 -44.45 5.59
CA VAL A 28 -50.28 -44.34 6.25
C VAL A 28 -49.21 -43.92 5.25
N ALA A 29 -49.20 -44.48 4.04
CA ALA A 29 -48.25 -44.10 3.00
C ALA A 29 -48.43 -42.64 2.56
N LEU A 30 -49.67 -42.19 2.34
CA LEU A 30 -49.99 -40.79 2.03
C LEU A 30 -49.58 -39.83 3.16
N GLY A 31 -49.86 -40.20 4.41
CA GLY A 31 -49.43 -39.44 5.58
C GLY A 31 -47.92 -39.32 5.69
N ALA A 32 -47.18 -40.42 5.45
CA ALA A 32 -45.72 -40.42 5.46
C ALA A 32 -45.13 -39.54 4.35
N VAL A 33 -45.67 -39.62 3.12
CA VAL A 33 -45.23 -38.77 1.99
C VAL A 33 -45.49 -37.29 2.28
N ALA A 34 -46.65 -36.94 2.85
CA ALA A 34 -46.96 -35.57 3.26
C ALA A 34 -45.98 -35.06 4.32
N VAL A 35 -45.72 -35.84 5.39
CA VAL A 35 -44.77 -35.46 6.45
C VAL A 35 -43.35 -35.29 5.92
N VAL A 36 -42.85 -36.19 5.07
CA VAL A 36 -41.52 -36.07 4.45
C VAL A 36 -41.40 -34.80 3.60
N SER A 37 -42.48 -34.42 2.91
CA SER A 37 -42.51 -33.21 2.09
C SER A 37 -42.39 -31.92 2.93
N PHE A 38 -42.90 -31.91 4.17
CA PHE A 38 -42.74 -30.78 5.10
C PHE A 38 -41.35 -30.71 5.77
N LEU A 39 -40.53 -31.76 5.67
CA LEU A 39 -39.18 -31.81 6.22
C LEU A 39 -38.10 -31.35 5.22
N VAL A 40 -38.41 -31.40 3.92
CA VAL A 40 -37.56 -30.82 2.86
C VAL A 40 -37.60 -29.31 3.00
N LYS A 41 -36.42 -28.69 3.02
CA LYS A 41 -36.26 -27.24 2.95
C LYS A 41 -35.77 -26.87 1.55
N GLU A 42 -36.33 -25.81 0.98
CA GLU A 42 -35.82 -25.13 -0.20
C GLU A 42 -34.92 -23.99 0.24
N VAL A 43 -33.63 -24.09 -0.08
CA VAL A 43 -32.60 -23.14 0.37
C VAL A 43 -31.86 -22.63 -0.86
N VAL A 44 -31.52 -21.35 -0.87
CA VAL A 44 -30.68 -20.76 -1.93
C VAL A 44 -29.26 -20.64 -1.43
N VAL A 45 -28.34 -21.36 -2.06
CA VAL A 45 -26.90 -21.22 -1.80
C VAL A 45 -26.30 -20.31 -2.87
N VAL A 46 -25.73 -19.19 -2.47
CA VAL A 46 -25.09 -18.21 -3.36
C VAL A 46 -23.58 -18.35 -3.25
N VAL A 47 -22.94 -18.92 -4.27
CA VAL A 47 -21.47 -19.10 -4.28
C VAL A 47 -20.84 -18.02 -5.17
N ASP A 48 -20.08 -17.11 -4.57
CA ASP A 48 -19.46 -15.96 -5.25
C ASP A 48 -20.46 -15.20 -6.15
N GLY A 49 -21.68 -14.97 -5.64
CA GLY A 49 -22.76 -14.27 -6.35
C GLY A 49 -23.57 -15.13 -7.34
N ARG A 50 -23.28 -16.44 -7.47
CA ARG A 50 -24.04 -17.37 -8.32
C ARG A 50 -25.06 -18.16 -7.47
N PRO A 51 -26.38 -17.96 -7.66
CA PRO A 51 -27.39 -18.68 -6.90
C PRO A 51 -27.56 -20.12 -7.37
N LEU A 52 -27.70 -21.03 -6.41
CA LEU A 52 -28.01 -22.44 -6.58
C LEU A 52 -29.19 -22.80 -5.68
N ALA A 53 -30.29 -23.26 -6.28
CA ALA A 53 -31.43 -23.77 -5.52
C ALA A 53 -31.12 -25.19 -5.03
N VAL A 54 -31.21 -25.41 -3.72
CA VAL A 54 -30.87 -26.66 -3.05
C VAL A 54 -32.07 -27.14 -2.26
N ARG A 55 -32.45 -28.40 -2.47
CA ARG A 55 -33.42 -29.10 -1.63
C ARG A 55 -32.67 -29.98 -0.65
N SER A 56 -32.83 -29.73 0.64
CA SER A 56 -32.06 -30.39 1.68
C SER A 56 -32.92 -30.74 2.89
N PHE A 57 -32.59 -31.85 3.54
CA PHE A 57 -33.15 -32.23 4.84
C PHE A 57 -32.28 -31.75 6.01
N ALA A 58 -31.11 -31.16 5.73
CA ALA A 58 -30.17 -30.74 6.74
C ALA A 58 -30.81 -29.77 7.74
N GLY A 59 -30.35 -29.87 8.99
CA GLY A 59 -30.71 -28.94 10.05
C GLY A 59 -29.79 -27.72 10.10
N THR A 60 -28.61 -27.76 9.46
CA THR A 60 -27.57 -26.74 9.58
C THR A 60 -27.03 -26.30 8.23
N VAL A 61 -26.40 -25.11 8.20
CA VAL A 61 -25.77 -24.54 7.00
C VAL A 61 -24.76 -25.51 6.39
N GLY A 62 -23.88 -26.09 7.21
CA GLY A 62 -22.86 -27.04 6.75
C GLY A 62 -23.46 -28.30 6.12
N GLY A 63 -24.59 -28.79 6.63
CA GLY A 63 -25.31 -29.91 6.01
C GLY A 63 -25.90 -29.54 4.65
N VAL A 64 -26.51 -28.35 4.52
CA VAL A 64 -27.03 -27.87 3.23
C VAL A 64 -25.90 -27.69 2.20
N LEU A 65 -24.75 -27.17 2.61
CA LEU A 65 -23.58 -27.05 1.73
C LEU A 65 -23.07 -28.41 1.26
N GLY A 66 -23.06 -29.42 2.15
CA GLY A 66 -22.74 -30.80 1.79
C GLY A 66 -23.68 -31.37 0.73
N ASP A 67 -24.99 -31.19 0.92
CA ASP A 67 -26.01 -31.61 -0.05
C ASP A 67 -25.88 -30.87 -1.39
N ALA A 68 -25.45 -29.61 -1.35
CA ALA A 68 -25.16 -28.78 -2.53
C ALA A 68 -23.85 -29.16 -3.25
N GLY A 69 -23.04 -30.06 -2.68
CA GLY A 69 -21.71 -30.40 -3.20
C GLY A 69 -20.67 -29.28 -3.03
N VAL A 70 -20.90 -28.34 -2.11
CA VAL A 70 -20.02 -27.20 -1.82
C VAL A 70 -19.15 -27.53 -0.61
N SER A 71 -17.86 -27.73 -0.84
CA SER A 71 -16.86 -27.90 0.22
C SER A 71 -16.20 -26.56 0.56
N LEU A 72 -16.10 -26.24 1.85
CA LEU A 72 -15.42 -25.04 2.32
C LEU A 72 -13.90 -25.28 2.47
N GLY A 73 -13.11 -24.43 1.84
CA GLY A 73 -11.66 -24.36 1.96
C GLY A 73 -11.19 -23.49 3.13
N VAL A 74 -9.88 -23.44 3.34
CA VAL A 74 -9.26 -22.53 4.31
C VAL A 74 -9.43 -21.09 3.85
N GLY A 75 -10.03 -20.26 4.71
CA GLY A 75 -10.27 -18.84 4.44
C GLY A 75 -11.61 -18.54 3.76
N ASP A 76 -12.35 -19.57 3.33
CA ASP A 76 -13.71 -19.38 2.82
C ASP A 76 -14.61 -18.81 3.92
N VAL A 77 -15.49 -17.89 3.54
CA VAL A 77 -16.46 -17.27 4.45
C VAL A 77 -17.85 -17.73 4.07
N VAL A 78 -18.57 -18.28 5.03
CA VAL A 78 -19.98 -18.66 4.89
C VAL A 78 -20.85 -17.83 5.83
N ARG A 79 -21.98 -17.33 5.32
CA ARG A 79 -22.99 -16.61 6.10
C ARG A 79 -24.39 -17.17 5.77
N PRO A 80 -25.19 -17.58 6.77
CA PRO A 80 -24.87 -17.70 8.20
C PRO A 80 -23.77 -18.74 8.49
N ALA A 81 -23.27 -18.83 9.73
CA ALA A 81 -22.15 -19.73 10.05
C ALA A 81 -22.53 -21.21 9.88
N GLY A 82 -21.54 -22.07 9.60
CA GLY A 82 -21.77 -23.48 9.23
C GLY A 82 -22.57 -24.33 10.23
N GLN A 83 -22.59 -23.98 11.52
CA GLN A 83 -23.34 -24.70 12.56
C GLN A 83 -24.72 -24.09 12.84
N GLU A 84 -25.05 -22.95 12.23
CA GLU A 84 -26.34 -22.30 12.44
C GLU A 84 -27.46 -23.13 11.81
N ALA A 85 -28.63 -23.07 12.46
CA ALA A 85 -29.82 -23.77 12.00
C ALA A 85 -30.36 -23.14 10.71
N VAL A 86 -30.83 -23.97 9.79
CA VAL A 86 -31.39 -23.52 8.51
C VAL A 86 -32.90 -23.72 8.49
N SER A 87 -33.63 -22.66 8.12
CA SER A 87 -35.06 -22.69 7.86
C SER A 87 -35.37 -22.81 6.37
N ASP A 88 -36.63 -23.15 6.06
CA ASP A 88 -37.12 -23.09 4.69
C ASP A 88 -37.04 -21.67 4.12
N GLY A 89 -36.70 -21.54 2.84
CA GLY A 89 -36.50 -20.26 2.16
C GLY A 89 -35.23 -19.49 2.56
N ALA A 90 -34.33 -20.08 3.35
CA ALA A 90 -33.10 -19.42 3.76
C ALA A 90 -32.14 -19.16 2.58
N THR A 91 -31.32 -18.12 2.72
CA THR A 91 -30.20 -17.82 1.81
C THR A 91 -28.89 -18.04 2.54
N ILE A 92 -28.02 -18.85 1.95
CA ILE A 92 -26.66 -19.12 2.43
C ILE A 92 -25.69 -18.51 1.43
N GLU A 93 -24.90 -17.54 1.86
CA GLU A 93 -23.84 -16.93 1.05
C GLU A 93 -22.51 -17.59 1.34
N VAL A 94 -21.78 -17.95 0.29
CA VAL A 94 -20.44 -18.52 0.33
C VAL A 94 -19.52 -17.66 -0.51
N HIS A 95 -18.49 -17.10 0.13
CA HIS A 95 -17.41 -16.39 -0.52
C HIS A 95 -16.14 -17.23 -0.42
N ARG A 96 -15.61 -17.66 -1.57
CA ARG A 96 -14.39 -18.49 -1.60
C ARG A 96 -13.15 -17.63 -1.45
N ALA A 97 -12.19 -18.12 -0.67
CA ALA A 97 -10.88 -17.52 -0.52
C ALA A 97 -10.06 -17.62 -1.80
N ARG A 98 -9.34 -16.54 -2.10
CA ARG A 98 -8.52 -16.38 -3.28
C ARG A 98 -7.13 -15.93 -2.86
N PRO A 99 -6.08 -16.68 -3.20
CA PRO A 99 -4.72 -16.28 -2.87
C PRO A 99 -4.27 -15.09 -3.72
N ILE A 100 -3.83 -14.03 -3.07
CA ILE A 100 -3.21 -12.88 -3.71
C ILE A 100 -1.75 -12.77 -3.30
N THR A 101 -0.86 -12.75 -4.29
CA THR A 101 0.52 -12.31 -4.13
C THR A 101 0.58 -10.82 -4.45
N LEU A 102 0.65 -9.99 -3.41
CA LEU A 102 0.69 -8.54 -3.53
C LEU A 102 2.14 -8.06 -3.56
N ILE A 103 2.48 -7.30 -4.61
CA ILE A 103 3.77 -6.62 -4.76
C ILE A 103 3.53 -5.11 -4.60
N LEU A 104 3.62 -4.61 -3.37
CA LEU A 104 3.43 -3.19 -3.05
C LEU A 104 4.78 -2.48 -3.09
N ASP A 105 4.96 -1.58 -4.06
CA ASP A 105 6.20 -0.80 -4.24
C ASP A 105 7.48 -1.65 -4.31
N GLY A 106 7.33 -2.93 -4.67
CA GLY A 106 8.41 -3.91 -4.76
C GLY A 106 8.60 -4.82 -3.56
N ARG A 107 7.81 -4.65 -2.48
CA ARG A 107 7.75 -5.60 -1.37
C ARG A 107 6.64 -6.61 -1.63
N THR A 108 6.96 -7.89 -1.50
CA THR A 108 6.03 -8.99 -1.78
C THR A 108 5.41 -9.48 -0.48
N SER A 109 4.10 -9.73 -0.51
CA SER A 109 3.33 -10.32 0.59
C SER A 109 2.25 -11.25 0.04
N HIS A 110 1.84 -12.25 0.83
CA HIS A 110 0.83 -13.23 0.44
C HIS A 110 -0.39 -13.08 1.36
N HIS A 111 -1.57 -12.98 0.76
CA HIS A 111 -2.83 -12.78 1.45
C HIS A 111 -3.91 -13.70 0.87
N LEU A 112 -4.97 -13.92 1.64
CA LEU A 112 -6.21 -14.52 1.18
C LEU A 112 -7.30 -13.45 1.21
N VAL A 113 -8.07 -13.32 0.14
CA VAL A 113 -9.21 -12.39 0.04
C VAL A 113 -10.45 -13.15 -0.42
N THR A 114 -11.63 -12.62 -0.12
CA THR A 114 -12.91 -13.16 -0.59
C THR A 114 -13.48 -12.44 -1.81
N ALA A 115 -12.97 -11.23 -2.07
CA ALA A 115 -13.34 -10.40 -3.19
C ALA A 115 -13.20 -11.08 -4.56
N THR A 116 -14.16 -10.85 -5.45
CA THR A 116 -14.18 -11.44 -6.80
C THR A 116 -13.51 -10.57 -7.86
N ASN A 117 -13.17 -9.32 -7.54
CA ASN A 117 -12.50 -8.38 -8.42
C ASN A 117 -11.37 -7.62 -7.71
N VAL A 118 -10.47 -7.03 -8.49
CA VAL A 118 -9.26 -6.36 -8.00
C VAL A 118 -9.57 -5.17 -7.07
N ALA A 119 -10.62 -4.39 -7.36
CA ALA A 119 -10.98 -3.22 -6.55
C ALA A 119 -11.38 -3.63 -5.13
N ASP A 120 -12.29 -4.59 -5.02
CA ASP A 120 -12.78 -5.09 -3.74
C ASP A 120 -11.66 -5.83 -2.97
N ALA A 121 -10.79 -6.55 -3.69
CA ALA A 121 -9.64 -7.22 -3.07
C ALA A 121 -8.65 -6.23 -2.45
N LEU A 122 -8.40 -5.11 -3.11
CA LEU A 122 -7.56 -4.04 -2.56
C LEU A 122 -8.24 -3.36 -1.35
N ALA A 123 -9.56 -3.21 -1.37
CA ALA A 123 -10.33 -2.67 -0.26
C ALA A 123 -10.29 -3.60 0.97
N GLU A 124 -10.42 -4.92 0.80
CA GLU A 124 -10.27 -5.91 1.88
C GLU A 124 -8.88 -5.88 2.54
N LEU A 125 -7.85 -5.51 1.77
CA LEU A 125 -6.47 -5.39 2.27
C LEU A 125 -6.13 -4.01 2.83
N ASP A 126 -7.12 -3.12 2.98
CA ASP A 126 -6.95 -1.71 3.37
C ASP A 126 -5.98 -0.93 2.47
N ILE A 127 -5.81 -1.38 1.22
CA ILE A 127 -4.97 -0.73 0.23
C ILE A 127 -5.85 0.17 -0.60
N VAL A 128 -5.84 1.46 -0.24
CA VAL A 128 -6.33 2.48 -1.17
C VAL A 128 -5.28 2.58 -2.28
N PRO A 129 -5.57 2.23 -3.54
CA PRO A 129 -4.63 2.45 -4.63
C PRO A 129 -4.47 3.96 -4.78
N ALA A 130 -3.49 4.53 -4.08
CA ALA A 130 -3.27 5.96 -3.98
C ALA A 130 -2.90 6.52 -5.35
N ALA A 131 -3.91 6.89 -6.15
CA ALA A 131 -3.81 7.42 -7.52
C ALA A 131 -2.71 6.76 -8.38
N GLY A 132 -2.47 5.48 -8.13
CA GLY A 132 -1.27 4.75 -8.48
C GLY A 132 -1.43 3.92 -9.75
N LYS A 133 -0.36 3.23 -10.15
CA LYS A 133 -0.44 2.28 -11.27
C LYS A 133 -0.70 0.88 -10.70
N LEU A 134 -1.66 0.17 -11.27
CA LEU A 134 -1.95 -1.24 -10.99
C LEU A 134 -1.46 -2.11 -12.14
N SER A 135 -1.07 -3.36 -11.87
CA SER A 135 -0.77 -4.35 -12.92
C SER A 135 -2.01 -4.92 -13.59
N ALA A 136 -3.17 -4.85 -12.93
CA ALA A 136 -4.46 -5.25 -13.45
C ALA A 136 -5.50 -4.13 -13.23
N PRO A 137 -6.43 -3.91 -14.17
CA PRO A 137 -7.58 -3.04 -13.97
C PRO A 137 -8.38 -3.37 -12.70
N PRO A 138 -8.98 -2.37 -12.01
CA PRO A 138 -9.78 -2.61 -10.82
C PRO A 138 -10.99 -3.54 -11.02
N GLY A 139 -11.55 -3.59 -12.23
CA GLY A 139 -12.69 -4.45 -12.56
C GLY A 139 -12.33 -5.88 -12.96
N ASP A 140 -11.04 -6.21 -13.06
CA ASP A 140 -10.62 -7.55 -13.44
C ASP A 140 -10.96 -8.56 -12.35
N ALA A 141 -11.33 -9.77 -12.77
CA ALA A 141 -11.67 -10.85 -11.85
C ALA A 141 -10.42 -11.36 -11.11
N VAL A 142 -10.59 -11.69 -9.82
CA VAL A 142 -9.57 -12.40 -9.03
C VAL A 142 -9.83 -13.91 -9.17
N PRO A 143 -8.93 -14.69 -9.77
CA PRO A 143 -9.14 -16.13 -9.97
C PRO A 143 -9.06 -16.93 -8.65
N LEU A 144 -9.65 -18.12 -8.61
CA LEU A 144 -9.59 -19.02 -7.44
C LEU A 144 -8.18 -19.61 -7.26
N GLU A 145 -7.48 -19.85 -8.36
CA GLU A 145 -6.09 -20.33 -8.40
C GLU A 145 -5.09 -19.27 -7.91
N GLY A 146 -5.53 -18.02 -7.82
CA GLY A 146 -4.78 -16.90 -7.29
C GLY A 146 -4.39 -15.84 -8.30
N MET A 147 -3.90 -14.72 -7.80
CA MET A 147 -3.49 -13.56 -8.60
C MET A 147 -2.19 -12.95 -8.08
N SER A 148 -1.30 -12.53 -8.98
CA SER A 148 -0.17 -11.66 -8.64
C SER A 148 -0.52 -10.21 -8.99
N LEU A 149 -0.62 -9.35 -7.98
CA LEU A 149 -1.03 -7.95 -8.14
C LEU A 149 0.11 -7.02 -7.74
N THR A 150 0.61 -6.22 -8.69
CA THR A 150 1.60 -5.17 -8.41
C THR A 150 0.92 -3.82 -8.28
N VAL A 151 1.17 -3.16 -7.16
CA VAL A 151 0.63 -1.84 -6.82
C VAL A 151 1.78 -0.86 -6.68
N TYR A 152 1.72 0.23 -7.43
CA TYR A 152 2.65 1.36 -7.31
C TYR A 152 1.96 2.53 -6.66
N THR A 153 2.41 2.93 -5.47
CA THR A 153 1.80 4.08 -4.77
C THR A 153 2.32 5.39 -5.33
N ARG A 154 1.40 6.34 -5.58
CA ARG A 154 1.77 7.69 -6.00
C ARG A 154 2.16 8.51 -4.77
N ARG A 155 3.37 9.04 -4.78
CA ARG A 155 3.93 9.81 -3.66
C ARG A 155 4.39 11.19 -4.10
N LYS A 156 4.45 12.14 -3.17
CA LYS A 156 4.93 13.50 -3.34
C LYS A 156 6.38 13.57 -2.88
N VAL A 157 7.27 14.02 -3.76
CA VAL A 157 8.68 14.27 -3.45
C VAL A 157 9.06 15.68 -3.83
N TYR A 158 10.09 16.19 -3.18
CA TYR A 158 10.66 17.50 -3.45
C TYR A 158 12.03 17.31 -4.08
N VAL A 159 12.35 18.02 -5.15
CA VAL A 159 13.70 18.03 -5.72
C VAL A 159 14.27 19.42 -5.55
N VAL A 160 15.41 19.52 -4.89
CA VAL A 160 16.13 20.76 -4.64
C VAL A 160 17.41 20.75 -5.47
N ALA A 161 17.54 21.73 -6.35
CA ALA A 161 18.73 21.97 -7.15
C ALA A 161 19.06 23.47 -7.06
N GLY A 162 20.03 23.82 -6.20
CA GLY A 162 20.29 25.22 -5.92
C GLY A 162 19.13 25.91 -5.20
N THR A 163 18.72 27.06 -5.71
CA THR A 163 17.51 27.81 -5.27
C THR A 163 16.22 27.17 -5.72
N THR A 164 16.26 26.24 -6.68
CA THR A 164 15.04 25.77 -7.32
C THR A 164 14.50 24.55 -6.60
N ARG A 165 13.26 24.65 -6.11
CA ARG A 165 12.53 23.55 -5.50
C ARG A 165 11.39 23.11 -6.40
N PHE A 166 11.47 21.90 -6.92
CA PHE A 166 10.41 21.27 -7.69
C PHE A 166 9.59 20.35 -6.79
N THR A 167 8.28 20.38 -6.94
CA THR A 167 7.41 19.34 -6.40
C THR A 167 7.09 18.33 -7.49
N SER A 168 7.16 17.04 -7.16
CA SER A 168 6.83 15.95 -8.07
C SER A 168 5.88 14.97 -7.41
N ARG A 169 4.81 14.56 -8.11
CA ARG A 169 4.06 13.36 -7.75
C ARG A 169 4.50 12.22 -8.67
N THR A 170 4.98 11.13 -8.11
CA THR A 170 5.63 10.05 -8.86
C THR A 170 5.30 8.67 -8.30
N THR A 171 5.41 7.65 -9.15
CA THR A 171 5.39 6.21 -8.80
C THR A 171 6.78 5.58 -8.99
N ALA A 172 7.82 6.39 -9.16
CA ALA A 172 9.18 5.95 -9.37
C ALA A 172 9.71 5.13 -8.19
N ARG A 173 10.44 4.06 -8.48
CA ARG A 173 11.04 3.18 -7.47
C ARG A 173 12.39 3.67 -6.97
N THR A 174 13.03 4.59 -7.68
CA THR A 174 14.36 5.11 -7.32
C THR A 174 14.46 6.61 -7.53
N VAL A 175 15.30 7.28 -6.75
CA VAL A 175 15.64 8.71 -6.93
C VAL A 175 16.09 8.99 -8.37
N ARG A 176 16.89 8.10 -8.98
CA ARG A 176 17.31 8.21 -10.39
C ARG A 176 16.12 8.32 -11.35
N GLN A 177 15.09 7.51 -11.15
CA GLN A 177 13.89 7.55 -11.98
C GLN A 177 13.11 8.86 -11.80
N VAL A 178 13.05 9.40 -10.57
CA VAL A 178 12.43 10.71 -10.30
C VAL A 178 13.14 11.81 -11.10
N LEU A 179 14.47 11.86 -11.02
CA LEU A 179 15.27 12.88 -11.70
C LEU A 179 15.14 12.78 -13.24
N ARG A 180 15.12 11.56 -13.77
CA ARG A 180 14.89 11.31 -15.21
C ARG A 180 13.50 11.78 -15.65
N GLN A 181 12.45 11.54 -14.85
CA GLN A 181 11.09 12.01 -15.15
C GLN A 181 11.01 13.54 -15.19
N LYS A 182 11.75 14.22 -14.29
CA LYS A 182 11.86 15.68 -14.27
C LYS A 182 12.85 16.24 -15.27
N ARG A 183 13.50 15.39 -16.08
CA ARG A 183 14.51 15.76 -17.08
C ARG A 183 15.61 16.62 -16.47
N ILE A 184 16.01 16.34 -15.22
CA ILE A 184 17.08 17.07 -14.56
C ILE A 184 18.41 16.47 -15.01
N PRO A 185 19.25 17.21 -15.76
CA PRO A 185 20.55 16.70 -16.16
C PRO A 185 21.47 16.64 -14.93
N LEU A 186 22.03 15.47 -14.67
CA LEU A 186 23.11 15.32 -13.69
C LEU A 186 24.43 15.40 -14.44
N GLY A 187 25.15 16.50 -14.27
CA GLY A 187 26.51 16.62 -14.77
C GLY A 187 27.46 15.61 -14.09
N ARG A 188 28.64 15.40 -14.66
CA ARG A 188 29.67 14.57 -14.04
C ARG A 188 30.06 15.16 -12.67
N GLY A 189 30.10 14.32 -11.64
CA GLY A 189 30.53 14.70 -10.29
C GLY A 189 29.46 15.33 -9.40
N TYR A 190 28.23 15.50 -9.89
CA TYR A 190 27.10 15.88 -9.04
C TYR A 190 26.83 14.78 -8.00
N ARG A 191 26.58 15.18 -6.76
CA ARG A 191 26.13 14.30 -5.68
C ARG A 191 24.63 14.46 -5.47
N VAL A 192 23.94 13.37 -5.19
CA VAL A 192 22.49 13.37 -4.93
C VAL A 192 22.22 12.69 -3.60
N SER A 193 21.45 13.36 -2.75
CA SER A 193 20.98 12.83 -1.47
C SER A 193 19.45 12.84 -1.44
N PRO A 194 18.76 11.73 -1.11
CA PRO A 194 19.33 10.41 -0.87
C PRO A 194 19.91 9.76 -2.16
N PRO A 195 20.68 8.66 -2.07
CA PRO A 195 21.38 8.07 -3.21
C PRO A 195 20.47 7.76 -4.40
N LEU A 196 21.03 7.77 -5.62
CA LEU A 196 20.27 7.53 -6.86
C LEU A 196 19.49 6.21 -6.90
N THR A 197 19.92 5.21 -6.12
CA THR A 197 19.29 3.88 -6.02
C THR A 197 18.26 3.77 -4.90
N SER A 198 18.17 4.76 -4.00
CA SER A 198 17.25 4.70 -2.86
C SER A 198 15.80 4.84 -3.32
N PHE A 199 14.90 4.19 -2.58
CA PHE A 199 13.47 4.36 -2.75
C PHE A 199 13.05 5.74 -2.22
N PRO A 200 12.37 6.57 -3.01
CA PRO A 200 11.86 7.84 -2.53
C PRO A 200 10.56 7.59 -1.76
N GLU A 201 10.55 7.80 -0.45
CA GLU A 201 9.33 7.77 0.37
C GLU A 201 8.49 9.04 0.17
N ASP A 202 7.24 9.04 0.65
CA ASP A 202 6.40 10.24 0.62
C ASP A 202 7.04 11.36 1.46
N GLY A 203 7.07 12.57 0.91
CA GLY A 203 7.74 13.72 1.53
C GLY A 203 9.25 13.80 1.31
N THR A 204 9.90 12.81 0.69
CA THR A 204 11.35 12.80 0.48
C THR A 204 11.83 14.08 -0.20
N VAL A 205 12.91 14.67 0.35
CA VAL A 205 13.63 15.80 -0.25
C VAL A 205 14.89 15.27 -0.93
N ILE A 206 14.93 15.38 -2.26
CA ILE A 206 16.06 14.98 -3.10
C ILE A 206 16.90 16.23 -3.37
N THR A 207 18.06 16.32 -2.74
CA THR A 207 19.01 17.42 -2.90
C THR A 207 20.08 17.05 -3.91
N ILE A 208 20.27 17.92 -4.90
CA ILE A 208 21.27 17.80 -5.96
C ILE A 208 22.39 18.80 -5.67
N MET A 209 23.58 18.29 -5.39
CA MET A 209 24.76 19.07 -5.08
C MET A 209 25.72 19.05 -6.27
N PRO A 210 26.21 20.20 -6.74
CA PRO A 210 27.22 20.25 -7.79
C PRO A 210 28.54 19.61 -7.33
N PRO A 211 29.41 19.16 -8.25
CA PRO A 211 30.76 18.73 -7.90
C PRO A 211 31.52 19.88 -7.23
N ARG A 212 32.38 19.52 -6.27
CA ARG A 212 33.45 20.40 -5.79
C ARG A 212 34.48 20.56 -6.92
N ALA A 213 34.19 21.46 -7.84
CA ALA A 213 34.98 21.64 -9.06
C ALA A 213 36.26 22.45 -8.83
N LEU A 214 36.32 23.23 -7.75
CA LEU A 214 37.48 24.06 -7.43
C LEU A 214 38.27 23.38 -6.31
N PRO A 215 39.56 23.07 -6.52
CA PRO A 215 40.39 22.52 -5.46
C PRO A 215 40.61 23.58 -4.38
N VAL A 216 40.47 23.17 -3.13
CA VAL A 216 40.91 23.93 -1.95
C VAL A 216 42.36 23.55 -1.69
N ASP A 217 43.22 24.54 -1.45
CA ASP A 217 44.61 24.31 -1.05
C ASP A 217 44.66 23.46 0.24
N PRO A 218 45.50 22.40 0.30
CA PRO A 218 45.67 21.62 1.51
C PRO A 218 45.96 22.46 2.76
N GLU A 219 46.77 23.52 2.68
CA GLU A 219 47.05 24.38 3.84
C GLU A 219 45.78 25.06 4.36
N VAL A 220 44.90 25.50 3.45
CA VAL A 220 43.61 26.08 3.79
C VAL A 220 42.68 25.03 4.43
N MET A 221 42.69 23.79 3.94
CA MET A 221 41.87 22.71 4.53
C MET A 221 42.23 22.40 5.99
N HIS A 222 43.50 22.58 6.38
CA HIS A 222 43.99 22.27 7.73
C HIS A 222 43.80 23.42 8.74
N LEU A 223 43.29 24.57 8.32
CA LEU A 223 42.90 25.64 9.25
C LEU A 223 41.78 25.18 10.19
N ASN A 224 41.66 25.84 11.34
CA ASN A 224 40.66 25.50 12.36
C ASN A 224 39.27 26.03 12.00
N TRP A 225 38.67 25.44 10.97
CA TRP A 225 37.32 25.78 10.47
C TRP A 225 36.22 25.54 11.51
N ALA A 226 36.41 24.56 12.40
CA ALA A 226 35.48 24.30 13.48
C ALA A 226 35.45 25.47 14.48
N ALA A 227 36.61 26.00 14.87
CA ALA A 227 36.67 27.15 15.79
C ALA A 227 36.10 28.44 15.16
N LEU A 228 36.26 28.63 13.84
CA LEU A 228 35.60 29.73 13.14
C LEU A 228 34.06 29.57 13.18
N ALA A 229 33.55 28.39 12.81
CA ALA A 229 32.11 28.12 12.81
C ALA A 229 31.48 28.26 14.21
N GLU A 230 32.20 27.81 15.24
CA GLU A 230 31.77 27.93 16.64
C GLU A 230 31.62 29.40 17.04
N CYS A 231 32.58 30.26 16.70
CA CYS A 231 32.51 31.69 16.99
C CYS A 231 31.40 32.40 16.20
N GLU A 232 31.21 32.06 14.93
CA GLU A 232 30.26 32.74 14.05
C GLU A 232 28.79 32.38 14.35
N SER A 233 28.51 31.12 14.70
CA SER A 233 27.13 30.62 14.79
C SER A 233 26.92 29.52 15.83
N ASN A 234 27.90 29.25 16.70
CA ASN A 234 27.91 28.06 17.56
C ASN A 234 27.81 26.77 16.73
N GLY A 235 28.40 26.78 15.52
CA GLY A 235 28.38 25.66 14.59
C GLY A 235 27.02 25.35 13.95
N ASP A 236 26.01 26.21 14.08
CA ASP A 236 24.66 25.95 13.56
C ASP A 236 24.59 26.12 12.02
N PRO A 237 24.40 25.05 11.24
CA PRO A 237 24.26 25.15 9.79
C PRO A 237 22.97 25.84 9.34
N GLN A 238 21.99 26.01 10.22
CA GLN A 238 20.72 26.67 9.90
C GLN A 238 20.65 28.11 10.41
N ALA A 239 21.73 28.64 10.99
CA ALA A 239 21.78 29.98 11.55
C ALA A 239 21.33 31.06 10.56
N TYR A 240 20.63 32.07 11.08
CA TYR A 240 20.22 33.26 10.34
C TYR A 240 20.34 34.50 11.22
N ASN A 241 21.14 35.48 10.80
CA ASN A 241 21.26 36.78 11.45
C ASN A 241 20.66 37.88 10.56
N PRO A 242 19.55 38.52 10.97
CA PRO A 242 18.87 39.55 10.18
C PRO A 242 19.57 40.91 10.13
N ASP A 243 20.53 41.19 11.02
CA ASP A 243 21.20 42.50 11.10
C ASP A 243 22.16 42.78 9.93
N GLY A 244 22.49 41.75 9.13
CA GLY A 244 23.31 41.87 7.93
C GLY A 244 23.06 40.78 6.88
N PRO A 245 21.79 40.35 6.74
CA PRO A 245 21.34 39.00 6.37
C PRO A 245 22.47 37.98 6.15
N TYR A 246 22.91 37.35 7.23
CA TYR A 246 23.94 36.32 7.23
C TYR A 246 23.34 34.94 7.50
N TYR A 247 23.90 33.89 6.88
CA TYR A 247 23.33 32.54 6.90
C TYR A 247 24.37 31.46 7.15
N GLY A 248 23.96 30.43 7.88
CA GLY A 248 24.69 29.18 8.10
C GLY A 248 25.91 29.30 9.01
N MET A 249 26.71 28.23 9.09
CA MET A 249 27.78 28.04 10.07
C MET A 249 28.81 29.18 10.08
N TYR A 250 29.06 29.74 8.90
CA TYR A 250 30.11 30.74 8.65
C TYR A 250 29.54 32.13 8.40
N GLN A 251 28.24 32.35 8.68
CA GLN A 251 27.57 33.64 8.59
C GLN A 251 27.79 34.32 7.23
N PHE A 252 27.59 33.56 6.15
CA PHE A 252 27.76 34.07 4.79
C PHE A 252 26.71 35.14 4.47
N SER A 253 27.13 36.23 3.82
CA SER A 253 26.20 37.03 3.02
C SER A 253 25.88 36.30 1.71
N LEU A 254 24.68 36.53 1.15
CA LEU A 254 24.29 35.91 -0.12
C LEU A 254 25.24 36.22 -1.28
N PRO A 255 25.71 37.48 -1.47
CA PRO A 255 26.66 37.78 -2.54
C PRO A 255 27.98 37.00 -2.42
N MET A 256 28.51 36.83 -1.20
CA MET A 256 29.76 36.08 -1.00
C MET A 256 29.58 34.59 -1.20
N TRP A 257 28.44 34.04 -0.77
CA TRP A 257 28.07 32.65 -1.05
C TRP A 257 28.02 32.37 -2.55
N GLU A 258 27.36 33.25 -3.32
CA GLU A 258 27.28 33.16 -4.78
C GLU A 258 28.64 33.33 -5.45
N ALA A 259 29.49 34.24 -4.95
CA ALA A 259 30.83 34.49 -5.48
C ALA A 259 31.73 33.24 -5.46
N VAL A 260 31.55 32.36 -4.47
CA VAL A 260 32.26 31.07 -4.38
C VAL A 260 31.47 29.90 -4.98
N GLY A 261 30.43 30.19 -5.76
CA GLY A 261 29.64 29.22 -6.50
C GLY A 261 28.57 28.50 -5.67
N GLY A 262 28.22 29.03 -4.51
CA GLY A 262 27.05 28.64 -3.75
C GLY A 262 25.76 29.03 -4.47
N MET A 263 24.69 28.26 -4.27
CA MET A 263 23.37 28.57 -4.83
C MET A 263 22.34 28.70 -3.71
N GLY A 264 21.51 29.74 -3.74
CA GLY A 264 20.45 29.94 -2.73
C GLY A 264 20.99 30.27 -1.35
N LEU A 265 20.22 29.94 -0.31
CA LEU A 265 20.65 30.25 1.06
C LEU A 265 21.75 29.29 1.52
N PRO A 266 22.86 29.76 2.09
CA PRO A 266 23.88 28.91 2.72
C PRO A 266 23.27 27.89 3.70
N SER A 267 22.28 28.32 4.48
CA SER A 267 21.59 27.48 5.48
C SER A 267 20.73 26.36 4.92
N ALA A 268 20.51 26.32 3.59
CA ALA A 268 19.84 25.21 2.93
C ALA A 268 20.78 24.06 2.58
N TRP A 269 22.08 24.21 2.82
CA TRP A 269 23.11 23.24 2.44
C TRP A 269 23.72 22.52 3.64
N PRO A 270 24.14 21.25 3.47
CA PRO A 270 24.84 20.51 4.52
C PRO A 270 26.11 21.22 4.99
N GLU A 271 26.49 20.96 6.24
CA GLU A 271 27.68 21.52 6.91
C GLU A 271 28.95 21.43 6.05
N ASP A 272 29.20 20.26 5.45
CA ASP A 272 30.40 20.01 4.67
C ASP A 272 30.46 20.82 3.36
N GLU A 273 29.32 21.18 2.79
CA GLU A 273 29.26 22.10 1.65
C GLU A 273 29.48 23.54 2.11
N GLN A 274 28.94 23.94 3.26
CA GLN A 274 29.20 25.27 3.82
C GLN A 274 30.69 25.46 4.13
N THR A 275 31.36 24.47 4.73
CA THR A 275 32.81 24.50 5.00
C THR A 275 33.63 24.57 3.72
N TYR A 276 33.28 23.76 2.71
CA TYR A 276 33.98 23.81 1.42
C TYR A 276 33.90 25.20 0.77
N ARG A 277 32.75 25.86 0.84
CA ARG A 277 32.59 27.21 0.30
C ARG A 277 33.30 28.26 1.14
N ALA A 278 33.36 28.11 2.47
CA ALA A 278 34.13 29.00 3.35
C ALA A 278 35.63 28.92 3.03
N GLN A 279 36.13 27.71 2.81
CA GLN A 279 37.49 27.47 2.33
C GLN A 279 37.77 28.13 0.97
N LEU A 280 36.84 27.98 0.02
CA LEU A 280 36.95 28.66 -1.27
C LEU A 280 36.91 30.18 -1.12
N LEU A 281 36.10 30.74 -0.22
CA LEU A 281 36.04 32.17 0.02
C LEU A 281 37.37 32.68 0.55
N PHE A 282 37.94 32.01 1.54
CA PHE A 282 39.25 32.32 2.08
C PHE A 282 40.34 32.30 1.00
N GLN A 283 40.34 31.28 0.16
CA GLN A 283 41.26 31.18 -0.98
C GLN A 283 41.01 32.28 -2.03
N HIS A 284 39.75 32.58 -2.33
CA HIS A 284 39.34 33.62 -3.27
C HIS A 284 39.81 35.01 -2.83
N VAL A 285 39.73 35.30 -1.53
CA VAL A 285 40.25 36.55 -0.95
C VAL A 285 41.75 36.50 -0.64
N GLN A 286 42.44 35.42 -1.04
CA GLN A 286 43.89 35.22 -0.86
C GLN A 286 44.31 35.28 0.62
N GLY A 287 43.51 34.68 1.50
CA GLY A 287 43.75 34.66 2.94
C GLY A 287 43.45 35.96 3.68
N ARG A 288 42.95 37.00 3.00
CA ARG A 288 42.52 38.27 3.62
C ARG A 288 41.14 38.14 4.26
N TRP A 289 41.06 37.31 5.29
CA TRP A 289 39.84 36.96 6.00
C TRP A 289 39.19 38.11 6.77
N GLN A 290 39.94 39.18 7.10
CA GLN A 290 39.48 40.25 8.00
C GLN A 290 38.22 40.96 7.52
N GLY A 291 38.01 41.04 6.20
CA GLY A 291 36.80 41.60 5.62
C GLY A 291 35.61 40.64 5.57
N GLN A 292 35.85 39.34 5.74
CA GLN A 292 34.82 38.29 5.68
C GLN A 292 34.37 37.88 7.08
N TRP A 293 35.34 37.71 7.99
CA TRP A 293 35.12 37.30 9.38
C TRP A 293 35.91 38.23 10.32
N PRO A 294 35.51 39.51 10.45
CA PRO A 294 36.28 40.52 11.18
C PRO A 294 36.50 40.19 12.66
N ASN A 295 35.51 39.55 13.30
CA ASN A 295 35.56 39.24 14.72
C ASN A 295 36.09 37.81 14.98
N CYS A 296 35.68 36.84 14.15
CA CYS A 296 35.97 35.44 14.39
C CYS A 296 37.11 34.86 13.55
N GLY A 297 37.57 35.54 12.49
CA GLY A 297 38.54 34.95 11.55
C GLY A 297 39.91 34.61 12.16
N GLY A 298 40.27 35.23 13.30
CA GLY A 298 41.45 34.85 14.09
C GLY A 298 41.39 33.39 14.60
N HIS A 299 40.20 32.83 14.78
CA HIS A 299 40.02 31.45 15.24
C HIS A 299 40.53 30.40 14.25
N LEU A 300 40.64 30.73 12.96
CA LEU A 300 41.21 29.84 11.93
C LEU A 300 42.64 29.39 12.24
N PHE A 301 43.38 30.17 13.03
CA PHE A 301 44.80 29.93 13.35
C PHE A 301 45.00 29.47 14.80
N THR A 302 43.91 29.24 15.54
CA THR A 302 44.00 28.67 16.88
C THR A 302 44.45 27.22 16.76
N ARG A 303 45.39 26.79 17.61
CA ARG A 303 45.80 25.39 17.67
C ARG A 303 44.56 24.56 17.99
N THR A 304 44.25 23.59 17.14
CA THR A 304 43.26 22.57 17.43
C THR A 304 43.67 21.92 18.74
N ALA A 305 42.85 22.04 19.79
CA ALA A 305 43.00 21.17 20.93
C ALA A 305 42.78 19.76 20.37
N LEU A 306 43.86 18.98 20.24
CA LEU A 306 43.76 17.55 20.00
C LEU A 306 42.82 17.03 21.08
N ALA A 307 41.60 16.64 20.70
CA ALA A 307 40.80 15.79 21.54
C ALA A 307 41.68 14.57 21.81
N ALA A 308 42.14 14.44 23.06
CA ALA A 308 42.92 13.31 23.51
C ALA A 308 42.11 12.01 23.24
N PRO A 309 42.78 10.91 22.89
CA PRO A 309 42.14 9.65 22.51
C PRO A 309 41.25 9.07 23.61
#